data_AF-A0A6N7PYX6-F1
#
_entry.id   AF-A0A6N7PYX6-F1
#
_cell.length_a   1.000
_cell.length_b   1.000
_cell.length_c   1.000
_cell.angle_alpha   90.00
_cell.angle_beta   90.00
_cell.angle_gamma   90.00
#
_symmetry.space_group_name_H-M   'P 1'
#
loop_
_entity.id
_entity.type
_entity.pdbx_description
1 polymer ?
#
loop_
_entity_poly.entity_id
_entity_poly.type
_entity_poly.pdbx_seq_one_letter_code
_entity_poly.pdbx_strand_id
1 'polypeptide(L)'
;MRKARLAISQSLWLYPLSILASVSVAAFVAFRLVDLSKAQPGGVTALFGAMSPDDASRIMGGTGEVIAAILGIVITVASIIVQLAATRYTPRITDMFFRDRTNRAVIAFFVVSAVFSLWVNYAIRQAPEPDLSFVPRFGVMGSIVLLTLSLLVMAPYFNYVFDFLEPDKIVERIRKAGVAQALRRPSDESDEDVDGRRMTALSALEHLADIGLNAIEQKDKGIASNTVDAICDLVVAYMPHKSTLDERWFSISGRLLRDADFVSMNEVALGKLQSDRTWLEYKALRQFLMVLREALTEMPDIVNRIAIGTRYIGLAALAAEDRAALSTVIKFFNTYMRRALNARDVPAAYNCLNQYRYLGEKILSQGWGEEALRIAGHFKYYAQTAHAMKLAFVTETVAFDLCALNELAYDLGASVRDELLRIFLEVDKEAEVAQQEQSLRGVRKAQVKLATYYLQKGEVDLARQIHRDMRDERPHRLWSIKNEMLSVTSNEFWEINDRGVVFEYIDPERRAHLHRFFEWFPQMDTPPRSEAGGPRHGAGKAHAPGGAREG
;
A
#
# COMPACT_ATOMS: atom_id res chain seq x y z
N MET A 1 -14.17 -16.43 2.71
CA MET A 1 -13.66 -16.87 1.39
C MET A 1 -12.16 -17.25 1.37
N ARG A 2 -11.26 -16.57 2.12
CA ARG A 2 -9.81 -16.87 2.17
C ARG A 2 -9.43 -18.25 2.76
N LYS A 3 -10.10 -18.68 3.85
CA LYS A 3 -9.92 -20.04 4.43
C LYS A 3 -10.37 -21.16 3.48
N ALA A 4 -11.39 -20.92 2.66
CA ALA A 4 -11.87 -21.87 1.67
C ALA A 4 -10.86 -22.06 0.53
N ARG A 5 -10.22 -20.97 0.03
CA ARG A 5 -9.16 -21.09 -0.99
C ARG A 5 -7.91 -21.82 -0.51
N LEU A 6 -7.49 -21.62 0.74
CA LEU A 6 -6.37 -22.36 1.35
C LEU A 6 -6.70 -23.86 1.54
N ALA A 7 -7.92 -24.18 1.98
CA ALA A 7 -8.38 -25.56 2.08
C ALA A 7 -8.49 -26.23 0.70
N ILE A 8 -8.90 -25.50 -0.33
CA ILE A 8 -9.04 -26.00 -1.70
C ILE A 8 -7.66 -26.24 -2.35
N SER A 9 -6.68 -25.34 -2.18
CA SER A 9 -5.30 -25.52 -2.70
C SER A 9 -4.57 -26.68 -2.01
N GLN A 10 -4.64 -26.78 -0.68
CA GLN A 10 -4.06 -27.92 0.04
C GLN A 10 -4.77 -29.24 -0.31
N SER A 11 -6.08 -29.22 -0.58
CA SER A 11 -6.82 -30.40 -1.03
C SER A 11 -6.49 -30.83 -2.46
N LEU A 12 -6.07 -29.91 -3.34
CA LEU A 12 -5.89 -30.20 -4.76
C LEU A 12 -4.71 -31.14 -5.04
N TRP A 13 -3.66 -31.11 -4.21
CA TRP A 13 -2.50 -31.99 -4.34
C TRP A 13 -2.47 -33.12 -3.31
N LEU A 14 -2.90 -32.88 -2.06
CA LEU A 14 -2.94 -33.95 -1.05
C LEU A 14 -3.96 -35.03 -1.41
N TYR A 15 -5.08 -34.68 -2.04
CA TYR A 15 -6.09 -35.66 -2.46
C TYR A 15 -5.55 -36.62 -3.55
N PRO A 16 -5.05 -36.17 -4.71
CA PRO A 16 -4.50 -37.08 -5.71
C PRO A 16 -3.24 -37.81 -5.22
N LEU A 17 -2.37 -37.19 -4.41
CA LEU A 17 -1.23 -37.93 -3.83
C LEU A 17 -1.66 -38.97 -2.81
N SER A 18 -2.67 -38.70 -1.97
CA SER A 18 -3.19 -39.70 -1.03
C SER A 18 -3.86 -40.85 -1.77
N ILE A 19 -4.52 -40.58 -2.90
CA ILE A 19 -5.07 -41.62 -3.79
C ILE A 19 -3.93 -42.43 -4.41
N LEU A 20 -2.92 -41.78 -4.98
CA LEU A 20 -1.78 -42.48 -5.58
C LEU A 20 -1.03 -43.31 -4.53
N ALA A 21 -0.79 -42.77 -3.33
CA ALA A 21 -0.20 -43.50 -2.21
C ALA A 21 -1.05 -44.71 -1.82
N SER A 22 -2.37 -44.50 -1.68
CA SER A 22 -3.31 -45.57 -1.30
C SER A 22 -3.39 -46.63 -2.40
N VAL A 23 -3.38 -46.24 -3.67
CA VAL A 23 -3.36 -47.14 -4.82
C VAL A 23 -2.04 -47.91 -4.88
N SER A 24 -0.89 -47.26 -4.64
CA SER A 24 0.42 -47.93 -4.59
C SER A 24 0.51 -48.91 -3.43
N VAL A 25 0.04 -48.54 -2.24
CA VAL A 25 -0.01 -49.44 -1.07
C VAL A 25 -0.99 -50.58 -1.30
N ALA A 26 -2.20 -50.29 -1.81
CA ALA A 26 -3.20 -51.30 -2.13
C ALA A 26 -2.72 -52.27 -3.21
N ALA A 27 -2.07 -51.76 -4.26
CA ALA A 27 -1.44 -52.57 -5.29
C ALA A 27 -0.34 -53.45 -4.69
N PHE A 28 0.56 -52.88 -3.89
CA PHE A 28 1.61 -53.65 -3.20
C PHE A 28 1.02 -54.77 -2.34
N VAL A 29 0.02 -54.47 -1.50
CA VAL A 29 -0.65 -55.45 -0.65
C VAL A 29 -1.36 -56.52 -1.50
N ALA A 30 -2.09 -56.12 -2.54
CA ALA A 30 -2.80 -57.04 -3.42
C ALA A 30 -1.85 -58.00 -4.16
N PHE A 31 -0.78 -57.48 -4.77
CA PHE A 31 0.24 -58.30 -5.42
C PHE A 31 0.91 -59.25 -4.42
N ARG A 32 1.21 -58.78 -3.20
CA ARG A 32 1.82 -59.62 -2.17
C ARG A 32 0.89 -60.72 -1.65
N LEU A 33 -0.42 -60.46 -1.54
CA LEU A 33 -1.40 -61.50 -1.21
C LEU A 33 -1.50 -62.56 -2.31
N VAL A 34 -1.45 -62.15 -3.59
CA VAL A 34 -1.40 -63.07 -4.73
C VAL A 34 -0.12 -63.93 -4.69
N ASP A 35 1.04 -63.31 -4.43
CA ASP A 35 2.31 -64.04 -4.32
C ASP A 35 2.30 -65.02 -3.14
N LEU A 36 1.78 -64.61 -1.99
CA LEU A 36 1.64 -65.47 -0.80
C LEU A 36 0.68 -66.64 -1.06
N SER A 37 -0.41 -66.44 -1.80
CA SER A 37 -1.34 -67.51 -2.17
C SER A 37 -0.72 -68.56 -3.12
N LYS A 38 0.35 -68.20 -3.83
CA LYS A 38 1.07 -69.08 -4.76
C LYS A 38 2.38 -69.65 -4.16
N ALA A 39 2.85 -69.11 -3.03
CA ALA A 39 4.02 -69.59 -2.32
C ALA A 39 3.69 -70.81 -1.43
N GLN A 40 4.60 -71.78 -1.37
CA GLN A 40 4.46 -72.97 -0.49
C GLN A 40 4.29 -72.57 0.99
N PRO A 41 3.65 -73.40 1.84
CA PRO A 41 3.21 -73.00 3.18
C PRO A 41 4.37 -72.88 4.16
N GLY A 42 5.12 -71.78 4.07
CA GLY A 42 5.94 -71.24 5.15
C GLY A 42 5.15 -70.15 5.87
N GLY A 43 5.02 -70.22 7.20
CA GLY A 43 4.15 -69.35 7.99
C GLY A 43 4.49 -67.85 7.94
N VAL A 44 3.93 -67.07 8.88
CA VAL A 44 4.04 -65.59 8.96
C VAL A 44 5.49 -65.06 9.00
N THR A 45 6.49 -65.92 9.26
CA THR A 45 7.93 -65.61 9.19
C THR A 45 8.48 -65.61 7.76
N ALA A 46 7.84 -66.30 6.81
CA ALA A 46 8.11 -66.17 5.37
C ALA A 46 7.58 -64.85 4.79
N LEU A 47 6.64 -64.18 5.50
CA LEU A 47 6.17 -62.82 5.19
C LEU A 47 7.32 -61.78 5.22
N PHE A 48 8.35 -62.05 6.04
CA PHE A 48 9.61 -61.31 6.15
C PHE A 48 10.83 -62.12 5.65
N GLY A 49 10.58 -63.21 4.91
CA GLY A 49 11.55 -64.28 4.61
C GLY A 49 12.56 -63.95 3.50
N ALA A 50 13.84 -64.16 3.84
CA ALA A 50 15.04 -64.30 2.99
C ALA A 50 15.22 -63.27 1.85
N MET A 51 15.28 -61.97 2.18
CA MET A 51 15.94 -61.03 1.27
C MET A 51 17.42 -61.40 1.21
N SER A 52 17.91 -61.80 0.03
CA SER A 52 19.33 -62.13 -0.15
C SER A 52 20.17 -60.86 0.06
N PRO A 53 21.43 -60.98 0.55
CA PRO A 53 22.33 -59.83 0.67
C PRO A 53 22.54 -59.08 -0.65
N ASP A 54 22.47 -59.79 -1.77
CA ASP A 54 22.55 -59.21 -3.13
C ASP A 54 21.32 -58.39 -3.48
N ASP A 55 20.12 -58.90 -3.20
CA ASP A 55 18.87 -58.17 -3.45
C ASP A 55 18.76 -56.93 -2.56
N ALA A 56 19.15 -57.06 -1.28
CA ALA A 56 19.18 -55.94 -0.35
C ALA A 56 20.15 -54.85 -0.81
N SER A 57 21.36 -55.22 -1.25
CA SER A 57 22.35 -54.26 -1.74
C SER A 57 21.90 -53.56 -3.02
N ARG A 58 21.28 -54.30 -3.96
CA ARG A 58 20.72 -53.71 -5.19
C ARG A 58 19.57 -52.74 -4.92
N ILE A 59 18.63 -53.12 -4.06
CA ILE A 59 17.50 -52.26 -3.67
C ILE A 59 18.01 -51.02 -2.93
N MET A 60 18.96 -51.19 -2.00
CA MET A 60 19.50 -50.08 -1.22
C MET A 60 20.33 -49.12 -2.06
N GLY A 61 21.15 -49.64 -3.00
CA GLY A 61 21.87 -48.83 -3.97
C GLY A 61 20.93 -47.97 -4.80
N GLY A 62 19.89 -48.56 -5.39
CA GLY A 62 18.88 -47.81 -6.15
C GLY A 62 18.07 -46.84 -5.29
N THR A 63 17.71 -47.22 -4.06
CA THR A 63 16.94 -46.35 -3.14
C THR A 63 17.71 -45.11 -2.75
N GLY A 64 19.00 -45.26 -2.38
CA GLY A 64 19.87 -44.14 -2.04
C GLY A 64 20.03 -43.16 -3.21
N GLU A 65 20.23 -43.68 -4.42
CA GLU A 65 20.35 -42.89 -5.64
C GLU A 65 19.04 -42.12 -5.95
N VAL A 66 17.88 -42.76 -5.84
CA VAL A 66 16.58 -42.11 -6.08
C VAL A 66 16.29 -41.01 -5.06
N ILE A 67 16.56 -41.24 -3.76
CA ILE A 67 16.35 -40.20 -2.73
C ILE A 67 17.30 -39.01 -2.98
N ALA A 68 18.56 -39.28 -3.34
CA ALA A 68 19.52 -38.23 -3.68
C ALA A 68 19.10 -37.45 -4.95
N ALA A 69 18.57 -38.14 -5.96
CA ALA A 69 18.03 -37.52 -7.17
C ALA A 69 16.81 -36.62 -6.85
N ILE A 70 15.87 -37.09 -6.02
CA ILE A 70 14.72 -36.29 -5.58
C ILE A 70 15.17 -35.06 -4.80
N LEU A 71 16.13 -35.20 -3.88
CA LEU A 71 16.73 -34.06 -3.17
C LEU A 71 17.31 -33.04 -4.17
N GLY A 72 18.06 -33.50 -5.17
CA GLY A 72 18.61 -32.66 -6.23
C GLY A 72 17.52 -31.91 -7.01
N ILE A 73 16.43 -32.58 -7.38
CA ILE A 73 15.28 -31.97 -8.05
C ILE A 73 14.63 -30.92 -7.14
N VAL A 74 14.38 -31.26 -5.87
CA VAL A 74 13.74 -30.36 -4.90
C VAL A 74 14.56 -29.09 -4.70
N ILE A 75 15.89 -29.21 -4.52
CA ILE A 75 16.78 -28.06 -4.39
C ILE A 75 16.80 -27.24 -5.68
N THR A 76 16.89 -27.88 -6.84
CA THR A 76 16.99 -27.18 -8.13
C THR A 76 15.72 -26.40 -8.42
N VAL A 77 14.55 -27.03 -8.29
CA VAL A 77 13.25 -26.39 -8.50
C VAL A 77 13.05 -25.26 -7.49
N ALA A 78 13.30 -25.51 -6.19
CA ALA A 78 13.15 -24.46 -5.18
C ALA A 78 14.09 -23.28 -5.44
N SER A 79 15.34 -23.54 -5.83
CA SER A 79 16.33 -22.50 -6.16
C SER A 79 15.89 -21.69 -7.38
N ILE A 80 15.39 -22.32 -8.44
CA ILE A 80 14.86 -21.62 -9.62
C ILE A 80 13.70 -20.71 -9.25
N ILE A 81 12.72 -21.20 -8.49
CA ILE A 81 11.55 -20.40 -8.11
C ILE A 81 11.97 -19.23 -7.21
N VAL A 82 12.87 -19.47 -6.25
CA VAL A 82 13.43 -18.41 -5.39
C VAL A 82 14.20 -17.38 -6.21
N GLN A 83 15.02 -17.78 -7.18
CA GLN A 83 15.77 -16.87 -8.04
C GLN A 83 14.84 -16.02 -8.93
N LEU A 84 13.80 -16.63 -9.49
CA LEU A 84 12.79 -15.91 -10.26
C LEU A 84 12.05 -14.88 -9.40
N ALA A 85 11.62 -15.27 -8.19
CA ALA A 85 10.97 -14.38 -7.25
C ALA A 85 11.92 -13.28 -6.74
N ALA A 86 13.20 -13.60 -6.51
CA ALA A 86 14.21 -12.65 -6.05
C ALA A 86 14.51 -11.58 -7.10
N THR A 87 14.64 -11.99 -8.36
CA THR A 87 14.82 -11.09 -9.51
C THR A 87 13.57 -10.25 -9.75
N ARG A 88 12.38 -10.84 -9.54
CA ARG A 88 11.11 -10.17 -9.81
C ARG A 88 10.65 -9.24 -8.68
N TYR A 89 10.90 -9.55 -7.42
CA TYR A 89 10.28 -8.82 -6.32
C TYR A 89 11.28 -8.22 -5.35
N THR A 90 12.18 -9.02 -4.79
CA THR A 90 13.26 -8.51 -3.94
C THR A 90 14.30 -9.60 -3.68
N PRO A 91 15.62 -9.29 -3.74
CA PRO A 91 16.68 -10.26 -3.46
C PRO A 91 16.58 -10.85 -2.04
N ARG A 92 15.94 -10.14 -1.10
CA ARG A 92 15.76 -10.58 0.30
C ARG A 92 14.87 -11.80 0.46
N ILE A 93 14.10 -12.19 -0.57
CA ILE A 93 13.31 -13.43 -0.58
C ILE A 93 14.20 -14.66 -0.33
N THR A 94 15.43 -14.64 -0.84
CA THR A 94 16.40 -15.73 -0.63
C THR A 94 16.69 -15.93 0.86
N ASP A 95 16.94 -14.85 1.60
CA ASP A 95 17.18 -14.91 3.04
C ASP A 95 15.95 -15.39 3.80
N MET A 96 14.76 -14.93 3.39
CA MET A 96 13.49 -15.39 3.97
C MET A 96 13.29 -16.90 3.76
N PHE A 97 13.64 -17.41 2.58
CA PHE A 97 13.53 -18.82 2.23
C PHE A 97 14.42 -19.70 3.14
N PHE A 98 15.68 -19.32 3.36
CA PHE A 98 16.59 -20.10 4.22
C PHE A 98 16.29 -19.96 5.71
N ARG A 99 15.72 -18.84 6.17
CA ARG A 99 15.33 -18.66 7.57
C ARG A 99 14.05 -19.40 7.93
N ASP A 100 13.21 -19.70 6.96
CA ASP A 100 11.95 -20.39 7.16
C ASP A 100 12.15 -21.78 7.79
N ARG A 101 11.29 -22.11 8.76
CA ARG A 101 11.40 -23.38 9.51
C ARG A 101 10.98 -24.58 8.66
N THR A 102 9.97 -24.42 7.81
CA THR A 102 9.45 -25.49 6.96
C THR A 102 10.46 -25.85 5.89
N ASN A 103 11.05 -24.86 5.21
CA ASN A 103 12.09 -25.10 4.20
C ASN A 103 13.29 -25.85 4.80
N ARG A 104 13.79 -25.40 5.96
CA ARG A 104 14.89 -26.08 6.66
C ARG A 104 14.52 -27.51 7.07
N ALA A 105 13.30 -27.73 7.58
CA ALA A 105 12.84 -29.05 7.99
C ALA A 105 12.74 -30.03 6.80
N VAL A 106 12.21 -29.59 5.65
CA VAL A 106 12.07 -30.43 4.46
C VAL A 106 13.43 -30.76 3.85
N ILE A 107 14.32 -29.77 3.71
CA ILE A 107 15.69 -30.01 3.23
C ILE A 107 16.43 -30.98 4.16
N ALA A 108 16.34 -30.77 5.49
CA ALA A 108 16.94 -31.67 6.47
C ALA A 108 16.36 -33.09 6.37
N PHE A 109 15.05 -33.23 6.19
CA PHE A 109 14.39 -34.52 6.02
C PHE A 109 14.95 -35.31 4.82
N PHE A 110 15.10 -34.67 3.65
CA PHE A 110 15.66 -35.33 2.47
C PHE A 110 17.15 -35.68 2.65
N VAL A 111 17.94 -34.78 3.23
CA VAL A 111 19.37 -35.03 3.51
C VAL A 111 19.54 -36.20 4.49
N VAL A 112 18.78 -36.21 5.59
CA VAL A 112 18.81 -37.30 6.57
C VAL A 112 18.37 -38.62 5.93
N SER A 113 17.34 -38.60 5.09
CA SER A 113 16.85 -39.80 4.39
C SER A 113 17.88 -40.38 3.42
N ALA A 114 18.60 -39.51 2.70
CA ALA A 114 19.68 -39.91 1.80
C ALA A 114 20.87 -40.52 2.56
N VAL A 115 21.33 -39.83 3.62
CA VAL A 115 22.44 -40.30 4.47
C VAL A 115 22.08 -41.61 5.17
N PHE A 116 20.86 -41.72 5.70
CA PHE A 116 20.37 -42.95 6.32
C PHE A 116 20.40 -44.12 5.33
N SER A 117 19.91 -43.91 4.10
CA SER A 117 19.92 -44.96 3.07
C SER A 117 21.34 -45.38 2.70
N LEU A 118 22.28 -44.43 2.63
CA LEU A 118 23.69 -44.72 2.40
C LEU A 118 24.32 -45.52 3.54
N TRP A 119 24.02 -45.18 4.81
CA TRP A 119 24.51 -45.91 5.97
C TRP A 119 23.94 -47.33 6.06
N VAL A 120 22.65 -47.50 5.75
CA VAL A 120 22.04 -48.83 5.66
C VAL A 120 22.70 -49.66 4.56
N ASN A 121 22.99 -49.05 3.40
CA ASN A 121 23.71 -49.72 2.32
C ASN A 121 25.13 -50.14 2.75
N TYR A 122 25.87 -49.26 3.43
CA TYR A 122 27.20 -49.55 3.97
C TYR A 122 27.19 -50.68 5.02
N ALA A 123 26.11 -50.79 5.81
CA ALA A 123 25.98 -51.82 6.83
C ALA A 123 25.71 -53.23 6.27
N ILE A 124 25.37 -53.37 4.98
CA ILE A 124 25.19 -54.68 4.33
C ILE A 124 26.55 -55.35 4.18
N ARG A 125 26.73 -56.53 4.78
CA ARG A 125 27.94 -57.36 4.62
C ARG A 125 27.64 -58.58 3.77
N GLN A 126 28.38 -58.73 2.69
CA GLN A 126 28.37 -59.92 1.85
C GLN A 126 29.58 -60.79 2.24
N ALA A 127 29.32 -62.03 2.66
CA ALA A 127 30.36 -63.02 2.94
C ALA A 127 30.14 -64.28 2.09
N PRO A 128 31.20 -65.01 1.69
CA PRO A 128 31.08 -66.23 0.91
C PRO A 128 30.27 -67.34 1.61
N GLU A 129 30.27 -67.33 2.95
CA GLU A 129 29.44 -68.25 3.74
C GLU A 129 28.11 -67.58 4.16
N PRO A 130 26.96 -68.28 4.05
CA PRO A 130 25.64 -67.73 4.37
C PRO A 130 25.51 -67.21 5.81
N ASP A 131 26.18 -67.84 6.77
CA ASP A 131 26.10 -67.50 8.20
C ASP A 131 26.89 -66.24 8.59
N LEU A 132 27.79 -65.76 7.71
CA LEU A 132 28.60 -64.56 7.92
C LEU A 132 28.04 -63.32 7.20
N SER A 133 26.97 -63.49 6.41
CA SER A 133 26.31 -62.38 5.69
C SER A 133 25.32 -61.66 6.60
N PHE A 134 25.39 -60.32 6.65
CA PHE A 134 24.53 -59.50 7.50
C PHE A 134 23.71 -58.51 6.67
N VAL A 135 22.38 -58.54 6.86
CA VAL A 135 21.43 -57.62 6.22
C VAL A 135 20.60 -56.91 7.30
N PRO A 136 20.72 -55.57 7.44
CA PRO A 136 19.95 -54.79 8.40
C PRO A 136 18.50 -54.61 7.93
N ARG A 137 17.66 -55.64 8.08
CA ARG A 137 16.29 -55.69 7.54
C ARG A 137 15.40 -54.51 7.96
N PHE A 138 15.48 -54.08 9.22
CA PHE A 138 14.76 -52.90 9.71
C PHE A 138 15.25 -51.60 9.06
N GLY A 139 16.55 -51.51 8.75
CA GLY A 139 17.13 -50.37 8.03
C GLY A 139 16.63 -50.31 6.58
N VAL A 140 16.58 -51.46 5.90
CA VAL A 140 16.06 -51.55 4.52
C VAL A 140 14.58 -51.14 4.48
N MET A 141 13.76 -51.65 5.39
CA MET A 141 12.36 -51.27 5.50
C MET A 141 12.20 -49.78 5.81
N GLY A 142 12.98 -49.25 6.75
CA GLY A 142 13.01 -47.82 7.04
C GLY A 142 13.37 -46.97 5.82
N SER A 143 14.30 -47.45 4.99
CA SER A 143 14.74 -46.74 3.77
C SER A 143 13.65 -46.73 2.69
N ILE A 144 12.92 -47.84 2.52
CA ILE A 144 11.76 -47.91 1.62
C ILE A 144 10.63 -46.98 2.08
N VAL A 145 10.39 -46.91 3.40
CA VAL A 145 9.41 -45.96 3.97
C VAL A 145 9.86 -44.51 3.74
N LEU A 146 11.14 -44.20 3.96
CA LEU A 146 11.69 -42.86 3.72
C LEU A 146 11.67 -42.48 2.24
N LEU A 147 11.91 -43.41 1.33
CA LEU A 147 11.76 -43.22 -0.12
C LEU A 147 10.31 -42.85 -0.47
N THR A 148 9.36 -43.64 0.05
CA THR A 148 7.93 -43.40 -0.17
C THR A 148 7.53 -42.02 0.36
N LEU A 149 7.95 -41.69 1.59
CA LEU A 149 7.67 -40.40 2.20
C LEU A 149 8.34 -39.24 1.45
N SER A 150 9.55 -39.44 0.93
CA SER A 150 10.28 -38.47 0.08
C SER A 150 9.49 -38.10 -1.17
N LEU A 151 8.90 -39.09 -1.83
CA LEU A 151 8.01 -38.84 -2.98
C LEU A 151 6.72 -38.13 -2.57
N LEU A 152 6.12 -38.52 -1.43
CA LEU A 152 4.86 -37.92 -0.97
C LEU A 152 5.01 -36.48 -0.46
N VAL A 153 6.14 -36.14 0.16
CA VAL A 153 6.43 -34.79 0.69
C VAL A 153 6.81 -33.81 -0.42
N MET A 154 7.36 -34.29 -1.53
CA MET A 154 7.83 -33.43 -2.63
C MET A 154 6.73 -32.51 -3.20
N ALA A 155 5.57 -33.07 -3.55
CA ALA A 155 4.48 -32.29 -4.13
C ALA A 155 3.87 -31.23 -3.19
N PRO A 156 3.49 -31.53 -1.93
CA PRO A 156 3.00 -30.51 -1.01
C PRO A 156 4.08 -29.47 -0.69
N TYR A 157 5.36 -29.85 -0.72
CA TYR A 157 6.46 -28.90 -0.58
C TYR A 157 6.51 -27.92 -1.75
N PHE A 158 6.37 -28.35 -3.01
CA PHE A 158 6.32 -27.40 -4.13
C PHE A 158 5.13 -26.44 -4.02
N ASN A 159 3.95 -26.94 -3.66
CA ASN A 159 2.81 -26.06 -3.41
C ASN A 159 3.10 -25.06 -2.28
N TYR A 160 3.74 -25.51 -1.20
CA TYR A 160 4.20 -24.63 -0.12
C TYR A 160 5.18 -23.57 -0.62
N VAL A 161 6.16 -23.92 -1.45
CA VAL A 161 7.14 -22.96 -1.99
C VAL A 161 6.46 -21.93 -2.91
N PHE A 162 5.54 -22.35 -3.78
CA PHE A 162 4.75 -21.41 -4.59
C PHE A 162 3.92 -20.46 -3.72
N ASP A 163 3.21 -21.00 -2.74
CA ASP A 163 2.43 -20.22 -1.79
C ASP A 163 3.32 -19.30 -0.93
N PHE A 164 4.53 -19.75 -0.57
CA PHE A 164 5.47 -18.98 0.22
C PHE A 164 6.01 -17.77 -0.55
N LEU A 165 6.15 -17.91 -1.87
CA LEU A 165 6.71 -16.90 -2.77
C LEU A 165 5.64 -16.00 -3.39
N GLU A 166 4.37 -16.23 -3.12
CA GLU A 166 3.28 -15.35 -3.56
C GLU A 166 3.47 -13.94 -2.95
N PRO A 167 3.55 -12.88 -3.78
CA PRO A 167 3.96 -11.55 -3.34
C PRO A 167 3.05 -10.97 -2.25
N ASP A 168 1.73 -11.18 -2.37
CA ASP A 168 0.76 -10.72 -1.37
C ASP A 168 1.00 -11.33 0.01
N LYS A 169 1.41 -12.61 0.07
CA LYS A 169 1.72 -13.29 1.33
C LYS A 169 3.07 -12.83 1.89
N ILE A 170 4.04 -12.52 1.04
CA ILE A 170 5.33 -11.94 1.46
C ILE A 170 5.08 -10.58 2.12
N VAL A 171 4.33 -9.70 1.45
CA VAL A 171 3.95 -8.37 1.94
C VAL A 171 3.23 -8.47 3.29
N GLU A 172 2.23 -9.35 3.39
CA GLU A 172 1.49 -9.54 4.65
C GLU A 172 2.36 -10.09 5.78
N ARG A 173 3.31 -10.98 5.48
CA ARG A 173 4.24 -11.54 6.48
C ARG A 173 5.20 -10.47 7.00
N ILE A 174 5.76 -9.65 6.11
CA ILE A 174 6.66 -8.54 6.47
C ILE A 174 5.91 -7.53 7.34
N ARG A 175 4.70 -7.15 6.93
CA ARG A 175 3.82 -6.25 7.70
C ARG A 175 3.56 -6.77 9.10
N LYS A 176 3.09 -8.03 9.23
CA LYS A 176 2.81 -8.63 10.54
C LYS A 176 4.05 -8.71 11.42
N ALA A 177 5.20 -9.05 10.86
CA ALA A 177 6.46 -9.08 11.60
C ALA A 177 6.86 -7.69 12.11
N GLY A 178 6.73 -6.65 11.26
CA GLY A 178 6.99 -5.27 11.63
C GLY A 178 6.10 -4.78 12.76
N VAL A 179 4.77 -4.98 12.65
CA VAL A 179 3.80 -4.63 13.69
C VAL A 179 4.08 -5.38 14.99
N ALA A 180 4.30 -6.69 14.91
CA ALA A 180 4.54 -7.52 16.10
C ALA A 180 5.79 -7.07 16.86
N GLN A 181 6.87 -6.69 16.18
CA GLN A 181 8.08 -6.20 16.85
C GLN A 181 7.93 -4.77 17.38
N ALA A 182 7.26 -3.88 16.64
CA ALA A 182 6.99 -2.51 17.09
C ALA A 182 6.12 -2.49 18.35
N LEU A 183 5.17 -3.42 18.48
CA LEU A 183 4.25 -3.51 19.61
C LEU A 183 4.68 -4.47 20.71
N ARG A 184 5.81 -5.16 20.57
CA ARG A 184 6.29 -6.11 21.58
C ARG A 184 6.63 -5.38 22.88
N ARG A 185 6.27 -5.99 24.02
CA ARG A 185 6.54 -5.46 25.37
C ARG A 185 7.14 -6.55 26.26
N PRO A 186 8.45 -6.76 26.26
CA PRO A 186 9.10 -7.62 27.24
C PRO A 186 9.18 -6.90 28.60
N SER A 187 9.01 -7.64 29.69
CA SER A 187 9.07 -7.09 31.05
C SER A 187 10.50 -6.80 31.54
N ASP A 188 11.51 -7.40 30.90
CA ASP A 188 12.93 -7.27 31.22
C ASP A 188 13.72 -7.20 29.92
N GLU A 189 13.83 -5.98 29.37
CA GLU A 189 14.37 -5.75 28.03
C GLU A 189 15.67 -4.96 28.06
N SER A 190 16.71 -5.54 27.47
CA SER A 190 18.00 -4.88 27.29
C SER A 190 17.96 -3.80 26.21
N ASP A 191 18.92 -2.87 26.24
CA ASP A 191 19.03 -1.84 25.19
C ASP A 191 19.26 -2.46 23.79
N GLU A 192 19.93 -3.62 23.73
CA GLU A 192 20.17 -4.36 22.50
C GLU A 192 18.88 -4.97 21.92
N ASP A 193 17.98 -5.45 22.77
CA ASP A 193 16.67 -5.96 22.36
C ASP A 193 15.79 -4.84 21.78
N VAL A 194 15.75 -3.66 22.43
CA VAL A 194 15.01 -2.49 21.93
C VAL A 194 15.57 -2.05 20.57
N ASP A 195 16.89 -2.01 20.42
CA ASP A 195 17.54 -1.73 19.13
C ASP A 195 17.22 -2.79 18.07
N GLY A 196 17.24 -4.08 18.44
CA GLY A 196 16.86 -5.18 17.55
C GLY A 196 15.42 -5.08 17.02
N ARG A 197 14.47 -4.69 17.88
CA ARG A 197 13.07 -4.47 17.47
C ARG A 197 12.92 -3.23 16.59
N ARG A 198 13.61 -2.11 16.91
CA ARG A 198 13.64 -0.91 16.06
C ARG A 198 14.13 -1.25 14.66
N MET A 199 15.24 -1.97 14.56
CA MET A 199 15.80 -2.41 13.28
C MET A 199 14.88 -3.36 12.52
N THR A 200 14.11 -4.19 13.21
CA THR A 200 13.14 -5.07 12.55
C THR A 200 11.95 -4.29 11.99
N ALA A 201 11.44 -3.30 12.72
CA ALA A 201 10.37 -2.42 12.22
C ALA A 201 10.86 -1.54 11.05
N LEU A 202 12.08 -0.99 11.16
CA LEU A 202 12.74 -0.25 10.09
C LEU A 202 12.88 -1.08 8.82
N SER A 203 13.47 -2.28 8.96
CA SER A 203 13.65 -3.23 7.86
C SER A 203 12.33 -3.66 7.23
N ALA A 204 11.25 -3.79 8.02
CA ALA A 204 9.93 -4.10 7.46
C ALA A 204 9.42 -2.97 6.54
N LEU A 205 9.56 -1.70 6.93
CA LEU A 205 9.18 -0.56 6.09
C LEU A 205 9.99 -0.51 4.80
N GLU A 206 11.31 -0.69 4.89
CA GLU A 206 12.21 -0.68 3.73
C GLU A 206 11.91 -1.83 2.77
N HIS A 207 11.69 -3.05 3.29
CA HIS A 207 11.38 -4.19 2.43
C HIS A 207 10.06 -3.98 1.68
N LEU A 208 9.05 -3.42 2.36
CA LEU A 208 7.76 -3.13 1.71
C LEU A 208 7.94 -2.07 0.62
N ALA A 209 8.76 -1.06 0.86
CA ALA A 209 9.06 -0.02 -0.13
C ALA A 209 9.84 -0.59 -1.33
N ASP A 210 10.87 -1.40 -1.08
CA ASP A 210 11.67 -2.06 -2.13
C ASP A 210 10.77 -2.94 -3.04
N ILE A 211 9.87 -3.73 -2.45
CA ILE A 211 8.90 -4.53 -3.22
C ILE A 211 7.95 -3.62 -4.01
N GLY A 212 7.52 -2.49 -3.42
CA GLY A 212 6.66 -1.52 -4.09
C GLY A 212 7.33 -0.86 -5.30
N LEU A 213 8.60 -0.48 -5.17
CA LEU A 213 9.38 0.09 -6.26
C LEU A 213 9.57 -0.91 -7.40
N ASN A 214 9.99 -2.15 -7.10
CA ASN A 214 10.13 -3.20 -8.12
C ASN A 214 8.79 -3.54 -8.79
N ALA A 215 7.68 -3.48 -8.05
CA ALA A 215 6.34 -3.66 -8.61
C ALA A 215 5.95 -2.52 -9.56
N ILE A 216 6.31 -1.26 -9.25
CA ILE A 216 6.10 -0.11 -10.14
C ILE A 216 6.92 -0.28 -11.42
N GLU A 217 8.20 -0.65 -11.31
CA GLU A 217 9.08 -0.90 -12.46
C GLU A 217 8.48 -1.98 -13.40
N GLN A 218 7.82 -2.99 -12.82
CA GLN A 218 7.13 -4.04 -13.57
C GLN A 218 5.68 -3.72 -13.95
N LYS A 219 5.19 -2.53 -13.63
CA LYS A 219 3.81 -2.07 -13.85
C LYS A 219 2.76 -2.98 -13.18
N ASP A 220 3.12 -3.65 -12.09
CA ASP A 220 2.23 -4.46 -11.28
C ASP A 220 1.50 -3.58 -10.25
N LYS A 221 0.36 -3.02 -10.67
CA LYS A 221 -0.49 -2.18 -9.81
C LYS A 221 -0.97 -2.92 -8.55
N GLY A 222 -1.21 -4.23 -8.64
CA GLY A 222 -1.74 -5.01 -7.52
C GLY A 222 -0.75 -5.07 -6.38
N ILE A 223 0.48 -5.49 -6.67
CA ILE A 223 1.54 -5.60 -5.67
C ILE A 223 1.94 -4.23 -5.13
N ALA A 224 2.09 -3.22 -6.01
CA ALA A 224 2.44 -1.86 -5.60
C ALA A 224 1.37 -1.25 -4.67
N SER A 225 0.08 -1.50 -4.93
CA SER A 225 -0.99 -1.05 -4.03
C SER A 225 -0.94 -1.77 -2.69
N ASN A 226 -0.71 -3.09 -2.70
CA ASN A 226 -0.63 -3.92 -1.50
C ASN A 226 0.55 -3.53 -0.60
N THR A 227 1.69 -3.10 -1.16
CA THR A 227 2.84 -2.64 -0.35
C THR A 227 2.58 -1.28 0.28
N VAL A 228 1.96 -0.34 -0.45
CA VAL A 228 1.54 0.96 0.10
C VAL A 228 0.55 0.76 1.26
N ASP A 229 -0.43 -0.15 1.08
CA ASP A 229 -1.37 -0.52 2.13
C ASP A 229 -0.67 -1.13 3.34
N ALA A 230 0.28 -2.04 3.12
CA ALA A 230 1.00 -2.67 4.21
C ALA A 230 1.82 -1.69 5.05
N ILE A 231 2.47 -0.70 4.42
CA ILE A 231 3.19 0.37 5.13
C ILE A 231 2.20 1.20 5.95
N CYS A 232 1.07 1.60 5.37
CA CYS A 232 0.01 2.33 6.05
C CYS A 232 -0.49 1.57 7.27
N ASP A 233 -0.91 0.32 7.07
CA ASP A 233 -1.47 -0.56 8.09
C ASP A 233 -0.50 -0.80 9.25
N LEU A 234 0.81 -0.85 8.98
CA LEU A 234 1.82 -0.99 10.03
C LEU A 234 1.79 0.22 10.97
N VAL A 235 1.81 1.43 10.42
CA VAL A 235 1.83 2.67 11.20
C VAL A 235 0.48 2.91 11.89
N VAL A 236 -0.63 2.66 11.20
CA VAL A 236 -1.99 2.79 11.76
C VAL A 236 -2.20 1.81 12.92
N ALA A 237 -1.71 0.57 12.82
CA ALA A 237 -1.78 -0.39 13.92
C ALA A 237 -0.86 -0.02 15.10
N TYR A 238 0.26 0.66 14.82
CA TYR A 238 1.21 1.12 15.83
C TYR A 238 0.69 2.30 16.65
N MET A 239 0.02 3.27 16.01
CA MET A 239 -0.32 4.57 16.60
C MET A 239 -1.07 4.50 17.95
N PRO A 240 -2.11 3.67 18.14
CA PRO A 240 -2.86 3.62 19.41
C PRO A 240 -2.04 3.12 20.60
N HIS A 241 -0.91 2.46 20.35
CA HIS A 241 -0.05 1.88 21.37
C HIS A 241 1.23 2.69 21.60
N LYS A 242 1.49 3.73 20.80
CA LYS A 242 2.70 4.54 20.84
C LYS A 242 3.01 5.09 22.23
N SER A 243 2.02 5.64 22.92
CA SER A 243 2.18 6.26 24.26
C SER A 243 2.60 5.29 25.36
N THR A 244 2.43 3.99 25.13
CA THR A 244 2.73 2.93 26.10
C THR A 244 4.10 2.28 25.91
N LEU A 245 4.84 2.69 24.88
CA LEU A 245 6.15 2.14 24.57
C LEU A 245 7.23 2.76 25.46
N ASP A 246 8.29 1.99 25.70
CA ASP A 246 9.48 2.43 26.41
C ASP A 246 10.11 3.66 25.72
N GLU A 247 10.58 4.64 26.48
CA GLU A 247 11.20 5.85 25.93
C GLU A 247 12.41 5.55 25.04
N ARG A 248 13.15 4.46 25.35
CA ARG A 248 14.30 3.99 24.56
C ARG A 248 13.92 3.63 23.13
N TRP A 249 12.66 3.27 22.87
CA TRP A 249 12.14 3.02 21.52
C TRP A 249 12.22 4.26 20.62
N PHE A 250 12.14 5.46 21.19
CA PHE A 250 12.11 6.71 20.44
C PHE A 250 13.50 7.34 20.26
N SER A 251 14.51 6.81 20.95
CA SER A 251 15.90 7.23 20.79
C SER A 251 16.38 6.96 19.36
N ILE A 252 16.99 7.95 18.71
CA ILE A 252 17.63 7.78 17.41
C ILE A 252 19.13 7.58 17.65
N SER A 253 19.49 6.34 18.00
CA SER A 253 20.85 5.97 18.39
C SER A 253 21.29 4.66 17.74
N GLY A 254 22.55 4.28 17.92
CA GLY A 254 23.06 2.97 17.54
C GLY A 254 22.95 2.70 16.04
N ARG A 255 22.28 1.60 15.67
CA ARG A 255 22.10 1.21 14.26
C ARG A 255 21.12 2.10 13.52
N LEU A 256 20.10 2.63 14.19
CA LEU A 256 19.10 3.52 13.58
C LEU A 256 19.72 4.84 13.08
N LEU A 257 20.69 5.39 13.82
CA LEU A 257 21.39 6.61 13.42
C LEU A 257 22.23 6.43 12.13
N ARG A 258 22.65 5.20 11.83
CA ARG A 258 23.45 4.87 10.64
C ARG A 258 22.61 4.69 9.37
N ASP A 259 21.29 4.61 9.50
CA ASP A 259 20.39 4.51 8.36
C ASP A 259 20.44 5.80 7.51
N ALA A 260 20.33 5.64 6.19
CA ALA A 260 20.55 6.71 5.21
C ALA A 260 19.59 7.89 5.39
N ASP A 261 18.36 7.62 5.85
CA ASP A 261 17.37 8.67 6.07
C ASP A 261 17.67 9.53 7.30
N PHE A 262 18.41 9.02 8.30
CA PHE A 262 18.72 9.73 9.55
C PHE A 262 20.14 10.31 9.58
N VAL A 263 21.12 9.58 9.01
CA VAL A 263 22.53 10.01 9.02
C VAL A 263 22.76 11.32 8.27
N SER A 264 21.93 11.60 7.27
CA SER A 264 22.01 12.81 6.44
C SER A 264 21.28 14.02 7.05
N MET A 265 20.58 13.84 8.17
CA MET A 265 19.86 14.92 8.84
C MET A 265 20.79 15.78 9.68
N ASN A 266 20.44 17.06 9.83
CA ASN A 266 21.10 17.90 10.82
C ASN A 266 20.67 17.54 12.25
N GLU A 267 21.52 17.85 13.23
CA GLU A 267 21.30 17.49 14.65
C GLU A 267 19.99 18.06 15.20
N VAL A 268 19.58 19.26 14.78
CA VAL A 268 18.35 19.91 15.22
C VAL A 268 17.11 19.14 14.76
N ALA A 269 17.07 18.69 13.50
CA ALA A 269 15.95 17.91 12.97
C ALA A 269 15.89 16.52 13.60
N LEU A 270 17.06 15.90 13.83
CA LEU A 270 17.14 14.59 14.48
C LEU A 270 16.68 14.66 15.94
N GLY A 271 17.15 15.67 16.68
CA GLY A 271 16.71 15.95 18.04
C GLY A 271 15.21 16.20 18.13
N LYS A 272 14.64 16.93 17.15
CA LYS A 272 13.20 17.15 17.05
C LYS A 272 12.43 15.85 16.80
N LEU A 273 12.87 14.97 15.90
CA LEU A 273 12.20 13.69 15.65
C LEU A 273 12.17 12.80 16.89
N GLN A 274 13.27 12.80 17.66
CA GLN A 274 13.38 12.08 18.92
C GLN A 274 12.46 12.67 20.00
N SER A 275 12.46 14.00 20.20
CA SER A 275 11.59 14.67 21.17
C SER A 275 10.10 14.50 20.83
N ASP A 276 9.79 14.61 19.54
CA ASP A 276 8.43 14.46 19.00
C ASP A 276 8.01 12.98 18.98
N ARG A 277 8.91 12.03 19.25
CA ARG A 277 8.66 10.58 19.25
C ARG A 277 8.12 10.07 17.91
N THR A 278 8.53 10.63 16.77
CA THR A 278 7.90 10.41 15.45
C THR A 278 8.77 9.68 14.42
N TRP A 279 9.84 8.99 14.83
CA TRP A 279 10.80 8.39 13.89
C TRP A 279 10.17 7.35 12.96
N LEU A 280 9.23 6.53 13.46
CA LEU A 280 8.62 5.44 12.69
C LEU A 280 7.63 5.98 11.64
N GLU A 281 6.79 6.93 12.04
CA GLU A 281 5.87 7.65 11.16
C GLU A 281 6.64 8.40 10.08
N TYR A 282 7.71 9.09 10.47
CA TYR A 282 8.59 9.77 9.55
C TYR A 282 9.19 8.81 8.52
N LYS A 283 9.76 7.68 8.97
CA LYS A 283 10.36 6.68 8.07
C LYS A 283 9.33 6.09 7.12
N ALA A 284 8.12 5.76 7.58
CA ALA A 284 7.07 5.22 6.73
C ALA A 284 6.61 6.22 5.65
N LEU A 285 6.40 7.49 6.04
CA LEU A 285 6.04 8.55 5.09
C LEU A 285 7.20 8.89 4.13
N ARG A 286 8.44 8.66 4.56
CA ARG A 286 9.63 8.74 3.71
C ARG A 286 9.66 7.63 2.67
N GLN A 287 9.27 6.40 3.04
CA GLN A 287 9.09 5.30 2.08
C GLN A 287 7.98 5.64 1.07
N PHE A 288 6.85 6.18 1.52
CA PHE A 288 5.82 6.72 0.62
C PHE A 288 6.35 7.77 -0.34
N LEU A 289 7.21 8.69 0.12
CA LEU A 289 7.81 9.68 -0.76
C LEU A 289 8.71 9.05 -1.84
N MET A 290 9.44 7.99 -1.51
CA MET A 290 10.26 7.26 -2.47
C MET A 290 9.39 6.59 -3.54
N VAL A 291 8.35 5.86 -3.11
CA VAL A 291 7.39 5.19 -4.01
C VAL A 291 6.62 6.21 -4.85
N LEU A 292 6.20 7.33 -4.26
CA LEU A 292 5.49 8.41 -4.97
C LEU A 292 6.35 9.01 -6.07
N ARG A 293 7.66 9.21 -5.84
CA ARG A 293 8.55 9.76 -6.85
C ARG A 293 8.63 8.88 -8.09
N GLU A 294 8.63 7.56 -7.90
CA GLU A 294 8.67 6.59 -9.01
C GLU A 294 7.31 6.45 -9.69
N ALA A 295 6.22 6.53 -8.92
CA ALA A 295 4.86 6.41 -9.45
C ALA A 295 4.32 7.69 -10.11
N LEU A 296 4.89 8.86 -9.83
CA LEU A 296 4.48 10.12 -10.44
C LEU A 296 4.52 10.00 -11.97
N THR A 297 3.52 10.59 -12.63
CA THR A 297 3.29 10.54 -14.08
C THR A 297 3.03 9.16 -14.70
N GLU A 298 3.56 8.07 -14.15
CA GLU A 298 3.49 6.72 -14.71
C GLU A 298 2.33 5.89 -14.12
N MET A 299 2.06 6.01 -12.82
CA MET A 299 1.08 5.20 -12.10
C MET A 299 0.19 6.04 -11.16
N PRO A 300 -0.78 6.81 -11.69
CA PRO A 300 -1.61 7.73 -10.90
C PRO A 300 -2.37 7.06 -9.75
N ASP A 301 -2.77 5.79 -9.93
CA ASP A 301 -3.45 5.00 -8.90
C ASP A 301 -2.62 4.83 -7.63
N ILE A 302 -1.30 4.62 -7.79
CA ILE A 302 -0.39 4.43 -6.66
C ILE A 302 -0.19 5.76 -5.92
N VAL A 303 -0.10 6.88 -6.65
CA VAL A 303 -0.05 8.21 -6.06
C VAL A 303 -1.32 8.49 -5.23
N ASN A 304 -2.50 8.15 -5.77
CA ASN A 304 -3.76 8.27 -5.04
C ASN A 304 -3.77 7.39 -3.79
N ARG A 305 -3.29 6.14 -3.91
CA ARG A 305 -3.19 5.21 -2.77
C ARG A 305 -2.28 5.73 -1.66
N ILE A 306 -1.14 6.34 -2.02
CA ILE A 306 -0.23 6.98 -1.07
C ILE A 306 -0.91 8.15 -0.35
N ALA A 307 -1.66 8.99 -1.07
CA ALA A 307 -2.41 10.09 -0.46
C ALA A 307 -3.49 9.57 0.52
N ILE A 308 -4.19 8.49 0.16
CA ILE A 308 -5.16 7.82 1.05
C ILE A 308 -4.47 7.25 2.30
N GLY A 309 -3.37 6.51 2.12
CA GLY A 309 -2.60 5.94 3.24
C GLY A 309 -2.06 7.02 4.18
N THR A 310 -1.57 8.13 3.62
CA THR A 310 -1.11 9.30 4.39
C THR A 310 -2.24 9.93 5.20
N ARG A 311 -3.45 10.05 4.62
CA ARG A 311 -4.64 10.49 5.36
C ARG A 311 -4.95 9.53 6.50
N TYR A 312 -4.92 8.22 6.29
CA TYR A 312 -5.20 7.24 7.35
C TYR A 312 -4.18 7.28 8.49
N ILE A 313 -2.89 7.47 8.19
CA ILE A 313 -1.88 7.74 9.23
C ILE A 313 -2.23 9.04 10.00
N GLY A 314 -2.65 10.09 9.29
CA GLY A 314 -3.11 11.34 9.91
C GLY A 314 -4.35 11.18 10.80
N LEU A 315 -5.33 10.38 10.39
CA LEU A 315 -6.52 10.08 11.19
C LEU A 315 -6.17 9.23 12.41
N ALA A 316 -5.24 8.29 12.29
CA ALA A 316 -4.75 7.52 13.42
C ALA A 316 -4.01 8.42 14.43
N ALA A 317 -3.17 9.36 13.95
CA ALA A 317 -2.49 10.34 14.79
C ALA A 317 -3.50 11.27 15.50
N LEU A 318 -4.54 11.72 14.79
CA LEU A 318 -5.61 12.53 15.37
C LEU A 318 -6.38 11.75 16.45
N ALA A 319 -6.71 10.49 16.20
CA ALA A 319 -7.40 9.62 17.17
C ALA A 319 -6.53 9.29 18.39
N ALA A 320 -5.21 9.28 18.26
CA ALA A 320 -4.26 9.12 19.35
C ALA A 320 -3.89 10.45 20.04
N GLU A 321 -4.51 11.57 19.63
CA GLU A 321 -4.22 12.93 20.07
C GLU A 321 -2.74 13.35 19.91
N ASP A 322 -2.04 12.74 18.96
CA ASP A 322 -0.63 13.00 18.70
C ASP A 322 -0.44 14.12 17.67
N ARG A 323 -0.35 15.36 18.18
CA ARG A 323 -0.09 16.56 17.38
C ARG A 323 1.24 16.53 16.64
N ALA A 324 2.25 15.85 17.18
CA ALA A 324 3.57 15.81 16.57
C ALA A 324 3.57 14.89 15.34
N ALA A 325 2.96 13.70 15.47
CA ALA A 325 2.74 12.79 14.34
C ALA A 325 1.86 13.43 13.26
N LEU A 326 0.77 14.12 13.66
CA LEU A 326 -0.07 14.86 12.71
C LEU A 326 0.71 15.96 11.98
N SER A 327 1.57 16.69 12.69
CA SER A 327 2.42 17.70 12.07
C SER A 327 3.38 17.09 11.04
N THR A 328 3.89 15.88 11.28
CA THR A 328 4.71 15.15 10.31
C THR A 328 3.91 14.75 9.07
N VAL A 329 2.67 14.27 9.24
CA VAL A 329 1.75 13.95 8.14
C VAL A 329 1.48 15.18 7.26
N ILE A 330 1.15 16.32 7.88
CA ILE A 330 0.93 17.60 7.18
C ILE A 330 2.15 18.00 6.34
N LYS A 331 3.38 17.88 6.90
CA LYS A 331 4.62 18.16 6.16
C LYS A 331 4.81 17.24 4.95
N PHE A 332 4.43 15.97 5.05
CA PHE A 332 4.54 15.04 3.93
C PHE A 332 3.49 15.30 2.84
N PHE A 333 2.24 15.64 3.20
CA PHE A 333 1.26 16.14 2.22
C PHE A 333 1.78 17.36 1.45
N ASN A 334 2.36 18.34 2.16
CA ASN A 334 3.01 19.49 1.54
C ASN A 334 4.16 19.08 0.61
N THR A 335 4.93 18.07 1.01
CA THR A 335 6.03 17.53 0.19
C THR A 335 5.49 16.88 -1.10
N TYR A 336 4.41 16.09 -1.01
CA TYR A 336 3.76 15.47 -2.17
C TYR A 336 3.18 16.53 -3.12
N MET A 337 2.50 17.54 -2.58
CA MET A 337 1.98 18.68 -3.37
C MET A 337 3.09 19.38 -4.14
N ARG A 338 4.22 19.69 -3.49
CA ARG A 338 5.36 20.31 -4.17
C ARG A 338 5.94 19.41 -5.26
N ARG A 339 6.03 18.10 -5.04
CA ARG A 339 6.51 17.13 -6.05
C ARG A 339 5.57 17.05 -7.25
N ALA A 340 4.26 16.94 -7.02
CA ALA A 340 3.25 16.90 -8.07
C ALA A 340 3.25 18.17 -8.93
N LEU A 341 3.30 19.36 -8.29
CA LEU A 341 3.37 20.64 -9.01
C LEU A 341 4.65 20.76 -9.83
N ASN A 342 5.81 20.42 -9.26
CA ASN A 342 7.09 20.46 -9.97
C ASN A 342 7.12 19.51 -11.17
N ALA A 343 6.48 18.34 -11.05
CA ALA A 343 6.29 17.40 -12.15
C ALA A 343 5.20 17.83 -13.14
N ARG A 344 4.44 18.90 -12.84
CA ARG A 344 3.23 19.36 -13.57
C ARG A 344 2.17 18.26 -13.70
N ASP A 345 2.14 17.34 -12.74
CA ASP A 345 1.18 16.23 -12.67
C ASP A 345 -0.11 16.71 -11.98
N VAL A 346 -1.04 17.20 -12.80
CA VAL A 346 -2.33 17.74 -12.34
C VAL A 346 -3.20 16.66 -11.65
N PRO A 347 -3.35 15.43 -12.20
CA PRO A 347 -4.06 14.36 -11.50
C PRO A 347 -3.49 14.05 -10.10
N ALA A 348 -2.16 13.96 -9.97
CA ALA A 348 -1.52 13.74 -8.68
C ALA A 348 -1.82 14.86 -7.68
N ALA A 349 -1.70 16.13 -8.11
CA ALA A 349 -2.03 17.28 -7.28
C ALA A 349 -3.51 17.27 -6.86
N TYR A 350 -4.42 17.00 -7.80
CA TYR A 350 -5.86 16.92 -7.55
C TYR A 350 -6.23 15.86 -6.51
N ASN A 351 -5.64 14.66 -6.61
CA ASN A 351 -5.88 13.56 -5.68
C ASN A 351 -5.26 13.83 -4.31
N CYS A 352 -4.04 14.37 -4.26
CA CYS A 352 -3.40 14.76 -3.01
C CYS A 352 -4.23 15.83 -2.27
N LEU A 353 -4.69 16.86 -2.97
CA LEU A 353 -5.55 17.91 -2.40
C LEU A 353 -6.84 17.34 -1.82
N ASN A 354 -7.47 16.38 -2.52
CA ASN A 354 -8.72 15.78 -2.07
C ASN A 354 -8.53 15.06 -0.72
N GLN A 355 -7.50 14.23 -0.61
CA GLN A 355 -7.20 13.51 0.64
C GLN A 355 -6.72 14.45 1.75
N TYR A 356 -6.01 15.53 1.39
CA TYR A 356 -5.56 16.54 2.34
C TYR A 356 -6.73 17.37 2.88
N ARG A 357 -7.74 17.69 2.05
CA ARG A 357 -8.99 18.32 2.48
C ARG A 357 -9.73 17.41 3.45
N TYR A 358 -9.94 16.13 3.12
CA TYR A 358 -10.61 15.19 4.02
C TYR A 358 -9.92 15.07 5.38
N LEU A 359 -8.59 15.17 5.43
CA LEU A 359 -7.86 15.25 6.69
C LEU A 359 -8.18 16.58 7.42
N GLY A 360 -8.14 17.71 6.73
CA GLY A 360 -8.49 19.03 7.28
C GLY A 360 -9.91 19.10 7.84
N GLU A 361 -10.89 18.51 7.16
CA GLU A 361 -12.27 18.42 7.62
C GLU A 361 -12.38 17.61 8.91
N LYS A 362 -11.65 16.49 9.01
CA LYS A 362 -11.64 15.67 10.23
C LYS A 362 -10.94 16.37 11.39
N ILE A 363 -9.82 17.05 11.15
CA ILE A 363 -9.13 17.88 12.15
C ILE A 363 -10.08 18.95 12.69
N LEU A 364 -10.78 19.66 11.80
CA LEU A 364 -11.73 20.70 12.17
C LEU A 364 -12.90 20.14 12.99
N SER A 365 -13.46 18.99 12.59
CA SER A 365 -14.53 18.30 13.33
C SER A 365 -14.14 17.84 14.74
N GLN A 366 -12.85 17.67 15.01
CA GLN A 366 -12.30 17.30 16.32
C GLN A 366 -11.90 18.53 17.16
N GLY A 367 -12.19 19.75 16.68
CA GLY A 367 -11.89 21.00 17.39
C GLY A 367 -10.43 21.47 17.29
N TRP A 368 -9.62 20.87 16.41
CA TRP A 368 -8.21 21.23 16.22
C TRP A 368 -8.07 22.37 15.19
N GLY A 369 -8.71 23.51 15.48
CA GLY A 369 -8.84 24.63 14.55
C GLY A 369 -7.52 25.19 14.03
N GLU A 370 -6.49 25.29 14.89
CA GLU A 370 -5.16 25.79 14.52
C GLU A 370 -4.47 24.92 13.45
N GLU A 371 -4.58 23.59 13.58
CA GLU A 371 -4.10 22.65 12.57
C GLU A 371 -4.86 22.80 11.24
N ALA A 372 -6.18 22.99 11.29
CA ALA A 372 -6.98 23.22 10.10
C ALA A 372 -6.61 24.54 9.40
N LEU A 373 -6.33 25.60 10.16
CA LEU A 373 -5.82 26.87 9.64
C LEU A 373 -4.46 26.71 8.96
N ARG A 374 -3.56 25.92 9.54
CA ARG A 374 -2.27 25.62 8.89
C ARG A 374 -2.46 24.94 7.54
N ILE A 375 -3.37 23.97 7.44
CA ILE A 375 -3.71 23.31 6.16
C ILE A 375 -4.28 24.32 5.17
N ALA A 376 -5.22 25.18 5.59
CA ALA A 376 -5.78 26.21 4.73
C ALA A 376 -4.72 27.21 4.23
N GLY A 377 -3.76 27.59 5.10
CA GLY A 377 -2.62 28.42 4.72
C GLY A 377 -1.73 27.76 3.66
N HIS A 378 -1.48 26.45 3.78
CA HIS A 378 -0.77 25.68 2.75
C HIS A 378 -1.56 25.59 1.43
N PHE A 379 -2.88 25.41 1.50
CA PHE A 379 -3.75 25.44 0.33
C PHE A 379 -3.60 26.75 -0.42
N LYS A 380 -3.74 27.90 0.28
CA LYS A 380 -3.49 29.22 -0.31
C LYS A 380 -2.14 29.31 -1.02
N TYR A 381 -1.06 28.92 -0.34
CA TYR A 381 0.28 28.91 -0.92
C TYR A 381 0.38 28.07 -2.21
N TYR A 382 -0.21 26.86 -2.22
CA TYR A 382 -0.18 26.00 -3.40
C TYR A 382 -1.08 26.49 -4.53
N ALA A 383 -2.19 27.16 -4.22
CA ALA A 383 -3.05 27.79 -5.22
C ALA A 383 -2.30 28.92 -5.96
N GLN A 384 -1.61 29.78 -5.22
CA GLN A 384 -0.77 30.87 -5.75
C GLN A 384 0.41 30.31 -6.56
N THR A 385 1.08 29.28 -6.03
CA THR A 385 2.17 28.60 -6.73
C THR A 385 1.69 27.96 -8.04
N ALA A 386 0.57 27.24 -8.01
CA ALA A 386 0.00 26.61 -9.21
C ALA A 386 -0.40 27.66 -10.26
N HIS A 387 -0.97 28.79 -9.83
CA HIS A 387 -1.32 29.90 -10.69
C HIS A 387 -0.08 30.48 -11.39
N ALA A 388 0.99 30.75 -10.64
CA ALA A 388 2.28 31.19 -11.20
C ALA A 388 2.88 30.18 -12.20
N MET A 389 2.60 28.87 -12.01
CA MET A 389 3.01 27.80 -12.91
C MET A 389 2.07 27.60 -14.12
N LYS A 390 1.00 28.40 -14.24
CA LYS A 390 -0.07 28.31 -15.25
C LYS A 390 -0.91 27.02 -15.16
N LEU A 391 -1.07 26.49 -13.95
CA LEU A 391 -1.88 25.30 -13.64
C LEU A 391 -3.23 25.72 -13.03
N ALA A 392 -4.01 26.50 -13.79
CA ALA A 392 -5.24 27.14 -13.31
C ALA A 392 -6.26 26.17 -12.68
N PHE A 393 -6.37 24.95 -13.21
CA PHE A 393 -7.26 23.92 -12.67
C PHE A 393 -6.90 23.52 -11.22
N VAL A 394 -5.61 23.51 -10.86
CA VAL A 394 -5.19 23.20 -9.49
C VAL A 394 -5.55 24.35 -8.56
N THR A 395 -5.36 25.60 -8.99
CA THR A 395 -5.79 26.79 -8.24
C THR A 395 -7.30 26.78 -7.99
N GLU A 396 -8.09 26.44 -9.01
CA GLU A 396 -9.54 26.27 -8.90
C GLU A 396 -9.91 25.14 -7.93
N THR A 397 -9.26 23.98 -8.04
CA THR A 397 -9.47 22.85 -7.13
C THR A 397 -9.25 23.25 -5.67
N VAL A 398 -8.18 23.98 -5.39
CA VAL A 398 -7.91 24.49 -4.03
C VAL A 398 -9.00 25.44 -3.55
N ALA A 399 -9.49 26.34 -4.41
CA ALA A 399 -10.55 27.28 -4.02
C ALA A 399 -11.83 26.54 -3.64
N PHE A 400 -12.22 25.50 -4.39
CA PHE A 400 -13.36 24.65 -4.01
C PHE A 400 -13.10 23.84 -2.74
N ASP A 401 -11.88 23.36 -2.53
CA ASP A 401 -11.53 22.64 -1.31
C ASP A 401 -11.56 23.55 -0.06
N LEU A 402 -11.11 24.81 -0.18
CA LEU A 402 -11.24 25.84 0.86
C LEU A 402 -12.69 26.29 1.08
N CYS A 403 -13.50 26.34 0.02
CA CYS A 403 -14.93 26.61 0.10
C CYS A 403 -15.62 25.55 0.98
N ALA A 404 -15.37 24.26 0.73
CA ALA A 404 -15.90 23.17 1.55
C ALA A 404 -15.44 23.25 3.02
N LEU A 405 -14.17 23.58 3.28
CA LEU A 405 -13.66 23.79 4.65
C LEU A 405 -14.35 24.95 5.36
N ASN A 406 -14.67 26.04 4.66
CA ASN A 406 -15.41 27.18 5.21
C ASN A 406 -16.87 26.84 5.51
N GLU A 407 -17.57 26.13 4.61
CA GLU A 407 -18.92 25.63 4.86
C GLU A 407 -18.94 24.76 6.13
N LEU A 408 -18.00 23.81 6.24
CA LEU A 408 -17.89 22.95 7.42
C LEU A 408 -17.55 23.72 8.70
N ALA A 409 -16.63 24.70 8.63
CA ALA A 409 -16.28 25.54 9.78
C ALA A 409 -17.49 26.31 10.30
N TYR A 410 -18.33 26.80 9.39
CA TYR A 410 -19.58 27.46 9.74
C TYR A 410 -20.57 26.50 10.40
N ASP A 411 -20.83 25.34 9.79
CA ASP A 411 -21.78 24.35 10.33
C ASP A 411 -21.37 23.81 11.71
N LEU A 412 -20.07 23.75 12.00
CA LEU A 412 -19.53 23.35 13.30
C LEU A 412 -19.45 24.49 14.33
N GLY A 413 -19.68 25.74 13.93
CA GLY A 413 -19.46 26.89 14.80
C GLY A 413 -18.00 27.06 15.24
N ALA A 414 -17.05 26.71 14.36
CA ALA A 414 -15.63 26.71 14.70
C ALA A 414 -15.10 28.13 14.97
N SER A 415 -14.29 28.29 16.02
CA SER A 415 -13.70 29.58 16.40
C SER A 415 -12.78 30.18 15.33
N VAL A 416 -12.21 29.32 14.47
CA VAL A 416 -11.28 29.70 13.40
C VAL A 416 -11.95 30.10 12.09
N ARG A 417 -13.30 30.12 12.04
CA ARG A 417 -14.07 30.39 10.82
C ARG A 417 -13.68 31.70 10.13
N ASP A 418 -13.57 32.79 10.88
CA ASP A 418 -13.32 34.11 10.28
C ASP A 418 -11.91 34.21 9.68
N GLU A 419 -10.94 33.50 10.29
CA GLU A 419 -9.58 33.38 9.75
C GLU A 419 -9.54 32.48 8.51
N LEU A 420 -10.31 31.39 8.48
CA LEU A 420 -10.48 30.54 7.29
C LEU A 420 -11.07 31.31 6.11
N LEU A 421 -12.06 32.18 6.37
CA LEU A 421 -12.65 33.03 5.35
C LEU A 421 -11.61 34.04 4.81
N ARG A 422 -10.80 34.62 5.69
CA ARG A 422 -9.71 35.52 5.28
C ARG A 422 -8.71 34.81 4.37
N ILE A 423 -8.26 33.60 4.75
CA ILE A 423 -7.34 32.79 3.93
C ILE A 423 -7.95 32.50 2.56
N PHE A 424 -9.24 32.15 2.51
CA PHE A 424 -9.94 31.85 1.26
C PHE A 424 -10.04 33.06 0.33
N LEU A 425 -10.27 34.26 0.86
CA LEU A 425 -10.32 35.51 0.09
C LEU A 425 -8.93 36.02 -0.36
N GLU A 426 -7.84 35.39 0.08
CA GLU A 426 -6.48 35.77 -0.32
C GLU A 426 -5.88 34.88 -1.43
N VAL A 427 -6.63 33.87 -1.90
CA VAL A 427 -6.17 32.87 -2.87
C VAL A 427 -5.78 33.51 -4.21
N ASP A 428 -6.46 34.57 -4.62
CA ASP A 428 -6.29 35.23 -5.93
C ASP A 428 -5.52 36.56 -5.89
N LYS A 429 -5.09 37.04 -4.71
CA LYS A 429 -4.51 38.38 -4.54
C LYS A 429 -3.15 38.62 -5.22
N GLU A 430 -2.36 37.60 -5.52
CA GLU A 430 -1.04 37.78 -6.19
C GLU A 430 -1.15 37.91 -7.73
N ALA A 431 -2.34 37.79 -8.31
CA ALA A 431 -2.55 37.84 -9.76
C ALA A 431 -2.82 39.27 -10.27
N GLU A 432 -1.88 40.19 -10.06
CA GLU A 432 -2.07 41.62 -10.41
C GLU A 432 -1.92 41.96 -11.91
N VAL A 433 -1.70 40.98 -12.80
CA VAL A 433 -1.54 41.23 -14.24
C VAL A 433 -2.78 40.83 -15.03
N ALA A 434 -3.38 41.79 -15.74
CA ALA A 434 -4.63 41.67 -16.51
C ALA A 434 -4.71 40.48 -17.51
N GLN A 435 -3.57 39.89 -17.90
CA GLN A 435 -3.50 38.72 -18.78
C GLN A 435 -3.76 37.39 -18.05
N GLN A 436 -3.82 37.39 -16.71
CA GLN A 436 -4.04 36.21 -15.86
C GLN A 436 -5.45 36.13 -15.24
N GLU A 437 -6.35 37.06 -15.59
CA GLU A 437 -7.72 37.09 -15.05
C GLU A 437 -8.58 35.88 -15.51
N GLN A 438 -8.35 35.37 -16.73
CA GLN A 438 -9.07 34.19 -17.24
C GLN A 438 -8.80 32.93 -16.38
N SER A 439 -7.59 32.78 -15.83
CA SER A 439 -7.20 31.63 -14.99
C SER A 439 -7.83 31.62 -13.59
N LEU A 440 -8.41 32.72 -13.13
CA LEU A 440 -9.01 32.82 -11.78
C LEU A 440 -10.55 32.72 -11.79
N ARG A 441 -11.15 32.39 -12.93
CA ARG A 441 -12.61 32.24 -13.04
C ARG A 441 -13.16 31.20 -12.06
N GLY A 442 -12.48 30.07 -11.90
CA GLY A 442 -12.85 29.01 -10.95
C GLY A 442 -12.86 29.48 -9.49
N VAL A 443 -11.90 30.33 -9.11
CA VAL A 443 -11.83 30.91 -7.75
C VAL A 443 -13.06 31.77 -7.47
N ARG A 444 -13.47 32.62 -8.42
CA ARG A 444 -14.69 33.43 -8.30
C ARG A 444 -15.96 32.57 -8.22
N LYS A 445 -16.03 31.44 -8.94
CA LYS A 445 -17.15 30.48 -8.80
C LYS A 445 -17.22 29.89 -7.39
N ALA A 446 -16.08 29.48 -6.82
CA ALA A 446 -16.02 28.97 -5.45
C ALA A 446 -16.44 30.04 -4.42
N GLN A 447 -16.06 31.30 -4.63
CA GLN A 447 -16.48 32.43 -3.78
C GLN A 447 -17.99 32.66 -3.85
N VAL A 448 -18.57 32.68 -5.05
CA VAL A 448 -20.02 32.79 -5.25
C VAL A 448 -20.74 31.61 -4.58
N LYS A 449 -20.20 30.39 -4.69
CA LYS A 449 -20.75 29.20 -4.02
C LYS A 449 -20.79 29.37 -2.50
N LEU A 450 -19.69 29.85 -1.90
CA LEU A 450 -19.64 30.09 -0.46
C LEU A 450 -20.58 31.24 -0.03
N ALA A 451 -20.71 32.29 -0.84
CA ALA A 451 -21.60 33.40 -0.55
C ALA A 451 -23.08 32.98 -0.59
N THR A 452 -23.47 32.12 -1.53
CA THR A 452 -24.84 31.59 -1.59
C THR A 452 -25.13 30.66 -0.41
N TYR A 453 -24.14 29.90 0.05
CA TYR A 453 -24.25 29.13 1.29
C TYR A 453 -24.51 30.02 2.51
N TYR A 454 -23.72 31.09 2.71
CA TYR A 454 -23.95 32.02 3.83
C TYR A 454 -25.32 32.71 3.75
N LEU A 455 -25.75 33.09 2.55
CA LEU A 455 -27.10 33.64 2.33
C LEU A 455 -28.21 32.65 2.68
N GLN A 456 -28.02 31.35 2.38
CA GLN A 456 -28.97 30.30 2.78
C GLN A 456 -29.05 30.17 4.30
N LYS A 457 -27.91 30.34 4.99
CA LYS A 457 -27.83 30.29 6.46
C LYS A 457 -28.27 31.59 7.16
N GLY A 458 -28.61 32.63 6.40
CA GLY A 458 -29.03 33.93 6.93
C GLY A 458 -27.88 34.90 7.25
N GLU A 459 -26.63 34.51 6.97
CA GLU A 459 -25.42 35.27 7.28
C GLU A 459 -25.07 36.26 6.19
N VAL A 460 -25.83 37.36 6.15
CA VAL A 460 -25.66 38.40 5.13
C VAL A 460 -24.30 39.08 5.25
N ASP A 461 -23.77 39.27 6.46
CA ASP A 461 -22.50 39.96 6.68
C ASP A 461 -21.30 39.19 6.11
N LEU A 462 -21.28 37.87 6.27
CA LEU A 462 -20.25 37.00 5.68
C LEU A 462 -20.35 36.98 4.15
N ALA A 463 -21.56 36.87 3.60
CA ALA A 463 -21.76 36.98 2.15
C ALA A 463 -21.33 38.37 1.62
N ARG A 464 -21.54 39.44 2.39
CA ARG A 464 -21.10 40.81 2.06
C ARG A 464 -19.59 40.98 2.12
N GLN A 465 -18.86 40.18 2.89
CA GLN A 465 -17.39 40.17 2.83
C GLN A 465 -16.91 39.66 1.47
N ILE A 466 -17.50 38.57 0.98
CA ILE A 466 -17.18 38.01 -0.34
C ILE A 466 -17.57 38.98 -1.46
N HIS A 467 -18.75 39.61 -1.36
CA HIS A 467 -19.19 40.64 -2.31
C HIS A 467 -18.19 41.80 -2.40
N ARG A 468 -17.68 42.29 -1.25
CA ARG A 468 -16.69 43.38 -1.21
C ARG A 468 -15.39 43.00 -1.90
N ASP A 469 -14.95 41.76 -1.78
CA ASP A 469 -13.75 41.24 -2.47
C ASP A 469 -13.95 41.19 -4.00
N MET A 470 -15.16 40.93 -4.46
CA MET A 470 -15.50 40.83 -5.89
C MET A 470 -15.99 42.16 -6.52
N ARG A 471 -16.04 43.27 -5.77
CA ARG A 471 -16.77 44.49 -6.18
C ARG A 471 -16.24 45.14 -7.46
N ASP A 472 -14.95 44.99 -7.73
CA ASP A 472 -14.23 45.63 -8.84
C ASP A 472 -14.13 44.70 -10.08
N GLU A 473 -14.83 43.56 -10.05
CA GLU A 473 -14.85 42.58 -11.15
C GLU A 473 -15.63 43.09 -12.36
N ARG A 474 -15.19 42.72 -13.58
CA ARG A 474 -15.77 43.24 -14.83
C ARG A 474 -17.20 42.70 -15.03
N PRO A 475 -18.15 43.53 -15.52
CA PRO A 475 -19.56 43.13 -15.66
C PRO A 475 -19.79 41.89 -16.54
N HIS A 476 -19.07 41.79 -17.66
CA HIS A 476 -19.19 40.64 -18.56
C HIS A 476 -18.72 39.33 -17.91
N ARG A 477 -17.73 39.38 -17.02
CA ARG A 477 -17.19 38.21 -16.32
C ARG A 477 -18.17 37.74 -15.24
N LEU A 478 -18.76 38.67 -14.49
CA LEU A 478 -19.84 38.37 -13.53
C LEU A 478 -21.04 37.69 -14.22
N TRP A 479 -21.48 38.23 -15.37
CA TRP A 479 -22.55 37.63 -16.18
C TRP A 479 -22.21 36.23 -16.66
N SER A 480 -20.98 36.04 -17.15
CA SER A 480 -20.50 34.74 -17.62
C SER A 480 -20.45 33.70 -16.51
N ILE A 481 -19.94 34.06 -15.32
CA ILE A 481 -19.90 33.20 -14.14
C ILE A 481 -21.32 32.81 -13.70
N LYS A 482 -22.22 33.80 -13.58
CA LYS A 482 -23.62 33.57 -13.20
C LYS A 482 -24.30 32.56 -14.13
N ASN A 483 -24.20 32.76 -15.45
CA ASN A 483 -24.86 31.90 -16.43
C ASN A 483 -24.29 30.47 -16.42
N GLU A 484 -22.98 30.33 -16.29
CA GLU A 484 -22.33 29.02 -16.26
C GLU A 484 -22.75 28.23 -15.02
N MET A 485 -22.71 28.85 -13.83
CA MET A 485 -23.16 28.19 -12.60
C MET A 485 -24.65 27.81 -12.63
N LEU A 486 -25.50 28.63 -13.27
CA LEU A 486 -26.92 28.29 -13.49
C LEU A 486 -27.12 27.15 -14.50
N SER A 487 -26.20 26.97 -15.45
CA SER A 487 -26.29 25.94 -16.48
C SER A 487 -25.96 24.54 -15.95
N VAL A 488 -25.20 24.43 -14.86
CA VAL A 488 -24.83 23.15 -14.23
C VAL A 488 -26.02 22.62 -13.44
N THR A 489 -26.83 21.77 -14.08
CA THR A 489 -28.07 21.24 -13.50
C THR A 489 -27.92 19.91 -12.78
N SER A 490 -26.88 19.13 -13.08
CA SER A 490 -26.61 17.81 -12.50
C SER A 490 -25.36 17.83 -11.63
N ASN A 491 -25.38 17.08 -10.53
CA ASN A 491 -24.21 16.80 -9.71
C ASN A 491 -23.41 15.60 -10.23
N GLU A 492 -24.04 14.78 -11.08
CA GLU A 492 -23.38 13.65 -11.73
C GLU A 492 -22.55 14.14 -12.90
N PHE A 493 -21.24 13.97 -12.79
CA PHE A 493 -20.36 14.10 -13.92
C PHE A 493 -20.55 12.88 -14.84
N TRP A 494 -20.56 13.07 -16.16
CA TRP A 494 -20.76 11.97 -17.11
C TRP A 494 -19.59 10.98 -17.14
N GLU A 495 -18.42 11.37 -16.61
CA GLU A 495 -17.28 10.50 -16.34
C GLU A 495 -17.21 10.13 -14.85
N ILE A 496 -16.77 8.91 -14.56
CA ILE A 496 -16.47 8.47 -13.20
C ILE A 496 -15.19 9.18 -12.75
N ASN A 497 -15.29 9.99 -11.69
CA ASN A 497 -14.14 10.62 -11.04
C ASN A 497 -14.14 10.35 -9.53
N ASP A 498 -12.97 10.41 -8.90
CA ASP A 498 -12.80 10.07 -7.48
C ASP A 498 -13.47 11.05 -6.51
N ARG A 499 -13.88 12.24 -6.96
CA ARG A 499 -14.57 13.24 -6.13
C ARG A 499 -16.08 13.10 -6.18
N GLY A 500 -16.64 12.45 -7.20
CA GLY A 500 -18.07 12.13 -7.34
C GLY A 500 -19.02 13.34 -7.42
N VAL A 501 -18.49 14.57 -7.50
CA VAL A 501 -19.27 15.81 -7.51
C VAL A 501 -18.68 16.81 -8.49
N VAL A 502 -19.56 17.56 -9.17
CA VAL A 502 -19.15 18.69 -10.00
C VAL A 502 -18.94 19.91 -9.09
N PHE A 503 -17.76 20.51 -9.13
CA PHE A 503 -17.42 21.64 -8.25
C PHE A 503 -18.46 22.78 -8.30
N GLU A 504 -18.93 23.07 -9.52
CA GLU A 504 -19.86 24.16 -9.83
C GLU A 504 -21.31 23.84 -9.49
N TYR A 505 -21.64 22.59 -9.18
CA TYR A 505 -22.99 22.21 -8.82
C TYR A 505 -23.41 22.90 -7.52
N ILE A 506 -24.58 23.53 -7.57
CA ILE A 506 -25.27 24.15 -6.45
C ILE A 506 -26.65 23.51 -6.34
N ASP A 507 -26.99 23.06 -5.13
CA ASP A 507 -28.29 22.48 -4.80
C ASP A 507 -29.46 23.40 -5.18
N PRO A 508 -30.61 22.86 -5.62
CA PRO A 508 -31.75 23.68 -6.07
C PRO A 508 -32.19 24.74 -5.05
N GLU A 509 -32.19 24.42 -3.75
CA GLU A 509 -32.53 25.36 -2.68
C GLU A 509 -31.54 26.53 -2.58
N ARG A 510 -30.25 26.26 -2.81
CA ARG A 510 -29.19 27.29 -2.80
C ARG A 510 -29.23 28.16 -4.05
N ARG A 511 -29.73 27.66 -5.19
CA ARG A 511 -29.78 28.42 -6.45
C ARG A 511 -30.59 29.70 -6.37
N ALA A 512 -31.64 29.75 -5.54
CA ALA A 512 -32.42 30.97 -5.31
C ALA A 512 -31.54 32.12 -4.78
N HIS A 513 -30.55 31.79 -3.94
CA HIS A 513 -29.62 32.77 -3.36
C HIS A 513 -28.57 33.27 -4.36
N LEU A 514 -28.34 32.54 -5.47
CA LEU A 514 -27.42 32.97 -6.53
C LEU A 514 -27.88 34.27 -7.16
N HIS A 515 -29.18 34.37 -7.51
CA HIS A 515 -29.77 35.59 -8.05
C HIS A 515 -29.61 36.76 -7.08
N ARG A 516 -29.98 36.55 -5.81
CA ARG A 516 -29.89 37.53 -4.73
C ARG A 516 -28.46 38.05 -4.51
N PHE A 517 -27.45 37.18 -4.59
CA PHE A 517 -26.04 37.60 -4.47
C PHE A 517 -25.63 38.50 -5.64
N PHE A 518 -26.03 38.14 -6.86
CA PHE A 518 -25.67 38.89 -8.06
C PHE A 518 -26.41 40.23 -8.20
N GLU A 519 -27.58 40.40 -7.59
CA GLU A 519 -28.28 41.70 -7.48
C GLU A 519 -27.47 42.76 -6.72
N TRP A 520 -26.48 42.37 -5.93
CA TRP A 520 -25.62 43.32 -5.22
C TRP A 520 -24.57 43.99 -6.10
N PHE A 521 -24.48 43.65 -7.38
CA PHE A 521 -23.55 44.25 -8.34
C PHE A 521 -24.31 45.20 -9.28
N PRO A 522 -24.32 46.52 -9.01
CA PRO A 522 -25.08 47.50 -9.82
C PRO A 522 -24.64 47.51 -11.28
N GLN A 523 -23.39 47.12 -11.53
CA GLN A 523 -22.80 47.07 -12.87
C GLN A 523 -23.43 45.98 -13.77
N MET A 524 -24.27 45.09 -13.23
CA MET A 524 -24.98 44.06 -13.98
C MET A 524 -26.40 44.44 -14.41
N ASP A 525 -26.92 45.60 -13.99
CA ASP A 525 -28.27 46.07 -14.34
C ASP A 525 -28.46 46.34 -15.84
N THR A 526 -27.35 46.52 -16.58
CA THR A 526 -27.35 46.64 -18.04
C THR A 526 -26.73 45.39 -18.66
N PRO A 527 -27.45 44.64 -19.53
CA PRO A 527 -26.85 43.52 -20.25
C PRO A 527 -25.64 44.00 -21.05
N PRO A 528 -24.54 43.23 -21.12
CA PRO A 528 -23.38 43.63 -21.91
C PRO A 528 -23.82 43.86 -23.36
N ARG A 529 -23.55 45.05 -23.91
CA ARG A 529 -23.78 45.33 -25.34
C ARG A 529 -22.98 44.28 -26.13
N SER A 530 -23.65 43.52 -27.00
CA SER A 530 -22.94 42.65 -27.93
C SER A 530 -22.01 43.54 -28.75
N GLU A 531 -20.69 43.34 -28.66
CA GLU A 531 -19.76 43.94 -29.59
C GLU A 531 -20.06 43.37 -30.98
N ALA A 532 -20.90 44.09 -31.72
CA ALA A 532 -21.10 43.88 -33.14
C ALA A 532 -19.85 44.40 -33.87
N GLY A 533 -18.88 43.53 -34.14
CA GLY A 533 -17.75 43.87 -35.02
C GLY A 533 -16.46 43.06 -34.79
N GLY A 534 -16.45 41.78 -35.15
CA GLY A 534 -15.24 40.95 -35.24
C GLY A 534 -15.57 39.55 -35.77
N PRO A 535 -14.74 38.95 -36.65
CA PRO A 535 -15.21 37.99 -37.64
C PRO A 535 -15.73 36.71 -36.99
N ARG A 536 -16.85 36.20 -37.52
CA ARG A 536 -17.45 34.90 -37.17
C ARG A 536 -16.37 33.82 -37.07
N HIS A 537 -15.91 33.52 -35.85
CA HIS A 537 -15.24 32.27 -35.56
C HIS A 537 -16.32 31.20 -35.43
N GLY A 538 -16.16 30.13 -36.22
CA GLY A 538 -17.10 29.03 -36.30
C GLY A 538 -17.39 28.43 -34.93
N ALA A 539 -18.57 27.82 -34.82
CA ALA A 539 -19.02 27.04 -33.68
C ALA A 539 -17.86 26.23 -33.06
N GLY A 540 -17.36 26.73 -31.93
CA GLY A 540 -16.35 26.07 -31.14
C GLY A 540 -16.98 24.83 -30.51
N LYS A 541 -16.52 23.66 -30.96
CA LYS A 541 -16.68 22.40 -30.24
C LYS A 541 -16.38 22.61 -28.76
N ALA A 542 -17.22 22.03 -27.90
CA ALA A 542 -16.93 21.82 -26.51
C ALA A 542 -15.47 21.38 -26.34
N HIS A 543 -14.70 22.17 -25.58
CA HIS A 543 -13.34 21.83 -25.22
C HIS A 543 -13.40 20.71 -24.19
N ALA A 544 -13.26 19.48 -24.68
CA ALA A 544 -12.75 18.37 -23.88
C ALA A 544 -11.32 18.73 -23.42
N PRO A 545 -10.91 18.46 -22.16
CA PRO A 545 -9.50 18.41 -21.85
C PRO A 545 -8.88 17.20 -22.57
N GLY A 546 -7.69 17.40 -23.11
CA GLY A 546 -7.05 16.57 -24.12
C GLY A 546 -7.06 15.06 -23.85
N GLY A 547 -7.45 14.31 -24.88
CA GLY A 547 -7.10 12.91 -24.99
C GLY A 547 -5.58 12.74 -24.96
N ALA A 548 -5.12 11.85 -24.09
CA ALA A 548 -3.82 11.23 -24.20
C ALA A 548 -3.71 10.62 -25.60
N ARG A 549 -2.72 11.05 -26.37
CA ARG A 549 -2.31 10.36 -27.58
C ARG A 549 -1.75 9.01 -27.18
N GLU A 550 -2.35 7.94 -27.68
CA GLU A 550 -1.68 6.66 -27.82
C GLU A 550 -0.47 6.84 -28.74
N GLY A 551 0.69 6.41 -28.25
CA GLY A 551 2.00 6.41 -28.89
C GLY A 551 3.01 5.80 -27.94
#